data_AF-A0A3D0XZ85-F1
#
_entry.id   AF-A0A3D0XZ85-F1
#
_cell.length_a   1.000
_cell.length_b   1.000
_cell.length_c   1.000
_cell.angle_alpha   90.00
_cell.angle_beta   90.00
_cell.angle_gamma   90.00
#
_symmetry.space_group_name_H-M   'P 1'
#
loop_
_entity.id
_entity.type
_entity.pdbx_description
1 polymer ?
#
loop_
_entity_poly.entity_id
_entity_poly.type
_entity_poly.pdbx_seq_one_letter_code
_entity_poly.pdbx_strand_id
1 'polypeptide(L)' 'LCFPVCPENAIPVNKEMKREDFNFDYCKGCGVCAKVCPFKAIEMKEEGV' A
#
# COMPACT_ATOMS: atom_id res chain seq x y z
N LEU A 1 6.90 -4.38 -4.93
CA LEU A 1 5.79 -5.32 -5.20
C LEU A 1 4.44 -4.82 -4.71
N CYS A 2 4.35 -3.97 -3.69
CA CYS A 2 3.06 -3.47 -3.19
C CYS A 2 2.23 -2.69 -4.22
N PHE A 3 2.85 -1.80 -5.01
CA PHE A 3 2.19 -1.01 -6.06
C PHE A 3 1.37 -1.84 -7.07
N PRO A 4 1.97 -2.79 -7.83
CA PRO A 4 1.25 -3.51 -8.89
C PRO A 4 0.14 -4.45 -8.38
N VAL A 5 0.11 -4.76 -7.08
CA VAL A 5 -0.92 -5.65 -6.49
C VAL A 5 -2.04 -4.87 -5.80
N CYS A 6 -1.93 -3.55 -5.68
CA CYS A 6 -2.93 -2.76 -4.99
C CYS A 6 -4.17 -2.60 -5.88
N PRO A 7 -5.35 -3.14 -5.48
CA PRO A 7 -6.55 -3.08 -6.32
C PRO A 7 -7.07 -1.64 -6.51
N GLU A 8 -6.85 -0.80 -5.51
CA GLU A 8 -7.38 0.57 -5.45
C GLU A 8 -6.36 1.62 -5.92
N ASN A 9 -5.18 1.20 -6.41
CA ASN A 9 -4.07 2.10 -6.76
C ASN A 9 -3.67 3.07 -5.64
N ALA A 10 -3.82 2.69 -4.38
CA ALA A 10 -3.53 3.50 -3.20
C ALA A 10 -2.01 3.70 -2.92
N ILE A 11 -1.14 3.29 -3.83
CA ILE A 11 0.32 3.32 -3.66
C ILE A 11 0.94 4.03 -4.88
N PRO A 12 0.90 5.37 -4.94
CA PRO A 12 1.40 6.12 -6.09
C PRO A 12 2.90 5.89 -6.35
N VAL A 13 3.26 5.90 -7.63
CA VAL A 13 4.64 5.87 -8.12
C VAL A 13 4.82 7.04 -9.08
N ASN A 14 5.81 7.88 -8.81
CA ASN A 14 6.05 9.09 -9.61
C ASN A 14 6.79 8.78 -10.91
N LYS A 15 7.02 9.82 -11.72
CA LYS A 15 7.72 9.71 -13.02
C LYS A 15 9.18 9.26 -12.91
N GLU A 16 9.79 9.36 -11.74
CA GLU A 16 11.14 8.87 -11.45
C GLU A 16 11.13 7.41 -10.94
N MET A 17 10.00 6.71 -11.06
CA MET A 17 9.82 5.34 -10.55
C MET A 17 10.01 5.21 -9.03
N LYS A 18 9.86 6.31 -8.29
CA LYS A 18 9.90 6.30 -6.83
C LYS A 18 8.49 6.13 -6.30
N ARG A 19 8.36 5.17 -5.38
CA ARG A 19 7.13 4.96 -4.62
C ARG A 19 6.95 6.12 -3.64
N GLU A 20 5.79 6.75 -3.70
CA GLU A 20 5.38 7.82 -2.80
C GLU A 20 4.64 7.26 -1.57
N ASP A 21 4.13 8.15 -0.74
CA ASP A 21 3.36 7.77 0.44
C ASP A 21 2.05 7.09 0.08
N PHE A 22 1.54 6.27 1.01
CA PHE A 22 0.25 5.64 0.85
C PHE A 22 -0.85 6.70 0.78
N ASN A 23 -1.72 6.57 -0.21
CA ASN A 23 -2.93 7.36 -0.25
C ASN A 23 -4.04 6.63 0.52
N PHE A 24 -4.24 7.03 1.78
CA PHE A 24 -5.21 6.39 2.66
C PHE A 24 -6.67 6.67 2.27
N ASP A 25 -6.96 7.74 1.53
CA ASP A 25 -8.33 8.04 1.05
C ASP A 25 -8.85 6.95 0.09
N TYR A 26 -7.94 6.36 -0.70
CA TYR A 26 -8.24 5.26 -1.61
C TYR A 26 -7.96 3.89 -0.99
N CYS A 27 -7.23 3.82 0.12
CA CYS A 27 -6.92 2.56 0.78
C CYS A 27 -8.19 1.97 1.43
N LYS A 28 -8.59 0.77 1.02
CA LYS A 28 -9.71 0.02 1.62
C LYS A 28 -9.28 -1.03 2.65
N GLY A 29 -8.01 -1.03 3.05
CA GLY A 29 -7.53 -1.93 4.10
C GLY A 29 -7.42 -3.41 3.70
N CYS A 30 -7.40 -3.77 2.41
CA CYS A 30 -7.38 -5.18 1.96
C CYS A 30 -6.14 -6.00 2.39
N GLY A 31 -5.05 -5.35 2.82
CA GLY A 31 -3.86 -6.02 3.39
C GLY A 31 -2.97 -6.77 2.40
N VAL A 32 -3.30 -6.84 1.10
CA VAL A 32 -2.49 -7.56 0.10
C VAL A 32 -1.07 -7.02 0.02
N CYS A 33 -0.89 -5.70 0.12
CA CYS A 33 0.41 -5.05 0.08
C CYS A 33 1.33 -5.52 1.22
N ALA A 34 0.79 -5.71 2.43
CA ALA A 34 1.53 -6.23 3.58
C ALA A 34 1.89 -7.71 3.39
N LYS A 35 0.94 -8.52 2.88
CA LYS A 35 1.14 -9.96 2.64
C LYS A 35 2.23 -10.26 1.62
N VAL A 36 2.29 -9.50 0.53
CA VAL A 36 3.26 -9.74 -0.55
C VAL A 36 4.62 -9.08 -0.32
N CYS A 37 4.76 -8.24 0.71
CA CYS A 37 5.98 -7.48 0.93
C CYS A 37 7.08 -8.41 1.48
N PRO A 38 8.16 -8.69 0.71
CA PRO A 38 9.22 -9.59 1.18
C PRO A 38 9.99 -9.00 2.35
N PHE A 39 9.97 -7.67 2.48
CA PHE A 39 10.64 -6.92 3.54
C PHE A 39 9.78 -6.75 4.79
N LYS A 40 8.51 -7.19 4.77
CA LYS A 40 7.54 -6.97 5.85
C LYS A 40 7.46 -5.50 6.30
N ALA A 41 7.62 -4.57 5.35
CA ALA A 41 7.72 -3.13 5.62
C ALA A 41 6.37 -2.44 5.90
N ILE A 42 5.27 -3.19 5.96
CA ILE A 42 3.91 -2.67 6.08
C ILE A 42 3.22 -3.42 7.20
N GLU A 43 2.70 -2.69 8.18
CA GLU A 43 1.92 -3.20 9.29
C GLU A 43 0.47 -2.75 9.11
N MET A 44 -0.47 -3.70 9.08
CA MET A 44 -1.89 -3.40 9.04
C MET A 44 -2.39 -3.22 10.48
N LYS A 45 -3.12 -2.14 10.75
CA LYS A 45 -3.80 -1.91 12.02
C LYS A 45 -5.29 -1.70 11.77
N GLU A 46 -6.10 -2.14 12.73
CA GLU A 46 -7.50 -1.79 12.75
C GLU A 46 -7.63 -0.28 12.97
N GLU A 47 -8.54 0.35 12.22
CA GLU A 47 -8.92 1.73 12.49
C GLU A 47 -9.61 1.75 13.84
N GLY A 48 -9.01 2.48 14.79
CA GLY A 48 -9.47 2.52 16.18
C GLY A 48 -10.92 3.00 16.27
N VAL A 49 -11.70 2.29 17.09
CA VAL A 49 -13.08 2.65 17.45
C VAL A 49 -13.11 3.79 18.45
#